data_AF-A0A0C4EF96-F1
#
_entry.id   AF-A0A0C4EF96-F1
#
_cell.length_a   1.000
_cell.length_b   1.000
_cell.length_c   1.000
_cell.angle_alpha   90.00
_cell.angle_beta   90.00
_cell.angle_gamma   90.00
#
_symmetry.space_group_name_H-M   'P 1'
#
loop_
_entity.id
_entity.type
_entity.pdbx_description
1 polymer ?
#
loop_
_entity_poly.entity_id
_entity_poly.type
_entity_poly.pdbx_seq_one_letter_code
_entity_poly.pdbx_strand_id
1 'polypeptide(L)' 'GHVVAKYNFVVEVEDDEAVLLDPSEHQAFVWATEEECVRGAKGEMQLPITTAAQREVILQAWRIMKETA' A
#
# COMPACT_ATOMS: atom_id res chain seq x y z
N GLY A 1 -11.03 -29.53 -3.23
CA GLY A 1 -10.25 -28.39 -3.74
C GLY A 1 -10.05 -27.39 -2.62
N HIS A 2 -8.90 -26.74 -2.55
CA HIS A 2 -8.65 -25.70 -1.56
C HIS A 2 -9.18 -24.36 -2.06
N VAL A 3 -9.89 -23.63 -1.20
CA VAL A 3 -10.29 -22.24 -1.46
C VAL A 3 -9.25 -21.35 -0.79
N VAL A 4 -8.65 -20.44 -1.57
CA VAL A 4 -7.71 -19.44 -1.06
C VAL A 4 -8.44 -18.11 -1.02
N ALA A 5 -8.40 -17.43 0.13
CA ALA A 5 -8.98 -16.11 0.33
C ALA A 5 -7.87 -15.12 0.73
N LYS A 6 -7.98 -13.88 0.24
CA LYS A 6 -7.13 -12.76 0.63
C LYS A 6 -7.99 -11.71 1.33
N TYR A 7 -7.61 -11.35 2.54
CA TYR A 7 -8.25 -10.30 3.32
C TYR A 7 -7.31 -9.09 3.36
N ASN A 8 -7.85 -7.88 3.24
CA ASN A 8 -7.10 -6.63 3.29
C ASN A 8 -7.74 -5.74 4.36
N PHE A 9 -6.90 -5.01 5.09
CA PHE A 9 -7.32 -4.14 6.18
C PHE A 9 -6.71 -2.76 5.95
N VAL A 10 -7.49 -1.72 6.20
CA VAL A 10 -6.99 -0.34 6.27
C VAL A 10 -6.64 -0.09 7.73
N VAL A 11 -5.40 0.33 7.98
CA VAL A 11 -4.89 0.64 9.31
C VAL A 11 -4.25 2.01 9.29
N GLU A 12 -4.40 2.74 10.39
CA GLU A 12 -3.72 4.01 10.62
C GLU A 12 -2.48 3.76 11.49
N VAL A 13 -1.41 4.50 11.21
CA VAL A 13 -0.18 4.48 12.01
C VAL A 13 -0.07 5.82 12.70
N GLU A 14 0.10 5.79 14.02
CA GLU A 14 0.15 7.01 14.85
C GLU A 14 1.43 7.83 14.64
N ASP A 15 2.55 7.17 14.34
CA ASP A 15 3.87 7.77 14.12
C ASP A 15 4.52 7.17 12.86
N ASP A 16 4.83 8.03 11.89
CA ASP A 16 5.42 7.65 10.60
C ASP A 16 6.92 7.99 10.49
N GLU A 17 7.55 8.50 11.56
CA GLU A 17 8.96 8.94 11.57
C GLU A 17 9.94 7.78 11.43
N ALA A 18 9.62 6.60 11.99
CA ALA A 18 10.51 5.44 11.99
C ALA A 18 9.80 4.15 11.58
N VAL A 19 10.09 3.67 10.36
CA VAL A 19 9.70 2.33 9.92
C VAL A 19 10.83 1.33 10.23
N LEU A 20 10.56 0.42 11.17
CA LEU A 20 11.47 -0.67 11.52
C LEU A 20 11.06 -1.95 10.77
N LEU A 21 12.02 -2.58 10.09
CA LEU A 21 11.79 -3.79 9.30
C LEU A 21 12.62 -4.95 9.85
N ASP A 22 12.08 -6.16 9.76
CA ASP A 22 12.83 -7.37 10.03
C ASP A 22 13.87 -7.57 8.90
N PRO A 23 15.18 -7.78 9.21
CA PRO A 23 16.22 -7.97 8.20
C PRO A 23 16.00 -9.16 7.24
N SER A 24 15.14 -10.11 7.60
CA SER A 24 14.77 -11.26 6.77
C SER A 24 13.64 -10.97 5.77
N GLU A 25 12.97 -9.82 5.89
CA GLU A 25 11.87 -9.41 5.01
C GLU A 25 12.29 -8.38 3.95
N HIS A 26 11.34 -7.89 3.15
CA HIS A 26 11.60 -6.84 2.17
C HIS A 26 12.01 -5.53 2.86
N GLN A 27 13.17 -4.99 2.47
CA GLN A 27 13.74 -3.79 3.07
C GLN A 27 13.33 -2.48 2.38
N ALA A 28 12.71 -2.56 1.20
CA ALA A 28 12.30 -1.39 0.43
C ALA A 28 10.86 -1.01 0.78
N PHE A 29 10.68 0.18 1.35
CA PHE A 29 9.37 0.75 1.68
C PHE A 29 9.37 2.24 1.34
N VAL A 30 8.17 2.81 1.22
CA VAL A 30 7.98 4.24 1.01
C VAL A 30 6.59 4.66 1.48
N TRP A 31 6.50 5.84 2.07
CA TRP A 31 5.22 6.52 2.26
C TRP A 31 4.82 7.22 0.96
N ALA A 32 3.63 6.91 0.45
CA ALA A 32 3.14 7.42 -0.83
C ALA A 32 1.75 8.06 -0.67
N THR A 33 1.52 9.18 -1.37
CA THR A 33 0.19 9.79 -1.42
C THR A 33 -0.74 9.03 -2.37
N GLU A 34 -2.03 9.36 -2.35
CA GLU A 34 -3.00 8.81 -3.31
C GLU A 34 -2.58 9.09 -4.76
N GLU A 35 -2.16 10.31 -5.07
CA GLU A 35 -1.73 10.71 -6.42
C GLU A 35 -0.50 9.93 -6.87
N GLU A 36 0.46 9.71 -5.97
CA GLU A 36 1.65 8.89 -6.24
C GLU A 36 1.29 7.43 -6.50
N CYS A 37 0.34 6.87 -5.74
CA CYS A 37 -0.19 5.51 -5.93
C CYS A 37 -0.95 5.38 -7.26
N VAL A 38 -1.77 6.37 -7.62
CA VAL A 38 -2.50 6.39 -8.90
C VAL A 38 -1.53 6.45 -10.07
N ARG A 39 -0.52 7.33 -9.99
CA ARG A 39 0.53 7.48 -11.01
C ARG A 39 1.44 6.25 -11.09
N GLY A 40 1.60 5.52 -9.99
CA GLY A 40 2.56 4.42 -9.89
C GLY A 40 3.99 4.92 -9.75
N ALA A 41 4.19 6.13 -9.21
CA ALA A 41 5.52 6.72 -9.04
C ALA A 41 5.56 7.79 -7.93
N LYS A 42 6.66 7.82 -7.18
CA LYS A 42 7.04 8.88 -6.23
C LYS A 42 8.25 9.65 -6.77
N GLY A 43 8.01 10.87 -7.25
CA GLY A 43 9.01 11.60 -8.04
C GLY A 43 9.44 10.79 -9.27
N GLU A 44 10.74 10.50 -9.36
CA GLU A 44 11.33 9.67 -10.42
C GLU A 44 11.31 8.17 -10.09
N MET A 45 11.05 7.80 -8.83
CA MET A 45 10.99 6.42 -8.37
C MET A 45 9.70 5.76 -8.85
N GLN A 46 9.82 4.71 -9.67
CA GLN A 46 8.69 3.87 -10.05
C GLN A 46 8.23 3.02 -8.86
N LEU A 47 6.92 2.89 -8.70
CA LEU A 47 6.29 2.01 -7.71
C LEU A 47 5.75 0.77 -8.44
N PRO A 48 6.53 -0.32 -8.54
CA PRO A 48 6.16 -1.50 -9.31
C PRO A 48 5.08 -2.30 -8.57
N ILE A 49 3.81 -1.90 -8.73
CA ILE A 49 2.68 -2.69 -8.25
C ILE A 49 2.53 -3.91 -9.17
N THR A 50 2.89 -5.08 -8.64
CA THR A 50 3.13 -6.30 -9.42
C THR A 50 1.90 -6.89 -10.09
N THR A 51 0.69 -6.58 -9.62
CA THR A 51 -0.56 -7.10 -10.19
C THR A 51 -1.66 -6.04 -10.21
N ALA A 52 -2.57 -6.14 -11.18
CA ALA A 52 -3.74 -5.26 -11.28
C ALA A 52 -4.62 -5.34 -10.02
N ALA A 53 -4.83 -6.55 -9.48
CA ALA A 53 -5.62 -6.76 -8.26
C ALA A 53 -4.99 -6.07 -7.03
N GLN A 54 -3.65 -6.12 -6.89
CA GLN A 54 -2.99 -5.38 -5.81
C GLN A 54 -3.15 -3.87 -5.97
N ARG A 55 -3.08 -3.36 -7.21
CA ARG A 55 -3.30 -1.94 -7.49
C ARG A 55 -4.72 -1.51 -7.12
N GLU A 56 -5.72 -2.31 -7.49
CA GLU A 56 -7.11 -2.05 -7.14
C GLU A 56 -7.34 -1.99 -5.63
N VAL A 57 -6.76 -2.93 -4.87
CA VAL A 57 -6.82 -2.93 -3.40
C VAL A 57 -6.24 -1.65 -2.81
N ILE A 58 -5.06 -1.20 -3.27
CA ILE A 58 -4.44 0.04 -2.80
C ILE A 58 -5.34 1.26 -3.08
N LEU A 59 -5.90 1.35 -4.29
CA LEU A 59 -6.81 2.45 -4.64
C LEU A 59 -8.15 2.39 -3.90
N GLN A 60 -8.62 1.19 -3.54
CA GLN A 60 -9.81 1.03 -2.72
C GLN A 60 -9.59 1.53 -1.28
N ALA A 61 -8.40 1.35 -0.72
CA ALA A 61 -8.08 1.84 0.63
C ALA A 61 -8.28 3.37 0.73
N TRP A 62 -7.82 4.14 -0.26
CA TRP A 62 -8.02 5.59 -0.31
C TRP A 62 -9.49 6.00 -0.37
N ARG A 63 -10.34 5.23 -1.07
CA ARG A 63 -11.79 5.48 -1.10
C ARG A 63 -12.42 5.27 0.28
N ILE A 64 -12.06 4.17 0.94
CA ILE A 64 -12.53 3.87 2.30
C ILE A 64 -12.16 5.01 3.24
N MET A 65 -10.89 5.45 3.22
CA MET A 65 -10.42 6.54 4.09
C MET A 65 -11.20 7.84 3.89
N LYS A 66 -11.57 8.19 2.65
CA LYS A 66 -12.40 9.37 2.35
C LYS A 66 -13.83 9.25 2.84
N GLU A 67 -14.37 8.03 2.88
CA GLU A 67 -15.73 7.77 3.34
C GLU A 67 -15.81 7.71 4.88
N THR A 68 -14.70 7.43 5.55
CA THR A 68 -14.62 7.30 7.01
C THR A 68 -14.01 8.49 7.74
N ALA A 69 -13.52 9.50 7.00
CA ALA A 69 -13.00 10.77 7.54
C ALA A 69 -14.13 11.78 7.81
#